data_AF-A0AB35UK62-F1
#
_entry.id   AF-A0AB35UK62-F1
#
_cell.length_a   1.000
_cell.length_b   1.000
_cell.length_c   1.000
_cell.angle_alpha   90.00
_cell.angle_beta   90.00
_cell.angle_gamma   90.00
#
_symmetry.space_group_name_H-M   'P 1'
#
loop_
_entity.id
_entity.type
_entity.pdbx_description
1 polymer ?
#
loop_
_entity_poly.entity_id
_entity_poly.type
_entity_poly.pdbx_seq_one_letter_code
_entity_poly.pdbx_strand_id
1 'polypeptide(L)'
;MRQTLLNIKLMELQQQFCQLTNQLALDQQTDKHEQLCHDFRLLADEYLRKEKSLSEKAQTSHSAAACALSAIQESYCQQCDKLLKQAASACLSDEKNAEMMALYAEFALDYAALAMDHARLAALKAIDMQMTIEEKEEVIK
;
A
#
# COMPACT_ATOMS: atom_id res chain seq x y z
N MET A 1 -9.28 12.95 -19.49
CA MET A 1 -9.46 13.33 -18.06
C MET A 1 -9.18 12.16 -17.08
N ARG A 2 -9.56 10.90 -17.37
CA ARG A 2 -9.21 9.73 -16.51
C ARG A 2 -7.75 9.26 -16.64
N GLN A 3 -7.17 9.26 -17.84
CA GLN A 3 -5.76 8.89 -18.05
C GLN A 3 -4.80 9.81 -17.30
N THR A 4 -5.09 11.12 -17.25
CA THR A 4 -4.31 12.10 -16.48
C THR A 4 -4.39 11.85 -14.97
N LEU A 5 -5.54 11.41 -14.44
CA LEU A 5 -5.68 11.06 -13.02
C LEU A 5 -4.91 9.79 -12.65
N LEU A 6 -4.96 8.76 -13.52
CA LEU A 6 -4.21 7.52 -13.32
C LEU A 6 -2.70 7.79 -13.33
N ASN A 7 -2.21 8.62 -14.25
CA ASN A 7 -0.80 9.01 -14.32
C ASN A 7 -0.34 9.72 -13.03
N ILE A 8 -1.15 10.62 -12.47
CA ILE A 8 -0.84 11.25 -11.18
C ILE A 8 -0.72 10.20 -10.07
N LYS A 9 -1.64 9.23 -10.01
CA LYS A 9 -1.59 8.16 -9.01
C LYS A 9 -0.39 7.23 -9.18
N LEU A 10 0.03 6.96 -10.41
CA LEU A 10 1.24 6.20 -10.69
C LEU A 10 2.51 6.96 -10.26
N MET A 11 2.55 8.28 -10.47
CA MET A 11 3.65 9.11 -9.98
C MET A 11 3.72 9.13 -8.45
N GLU A 12 2.58 9.27 -7.76
CA GLU A 12 2.50 9.18 -6.30
C GLU A 12 3.02 7.82 -5.79
N LEU A 13 2.62 6.72 -6.45
CA LEU A 13 3.05 5.37 -6.09
C LEU A 13 4.57 5.19 -6.29
N GLN A 14 5.09 5.67 -7.42
CA GLN A 14 6.54 5.64 -7.70
C GLN A 14 7.32 6.44 -6.64
N GLN A 15 6.83 7.63 -6.28
CA GLN A 15 7.46 8.45 -5.25
C GLN A 15 7.49 7.72 -3.90
N GLN A 16 6.37 7.10 -3.51
CA GLN A 16 6.28 6.33 -2.26
C GLN A 16 7.23 5.12 -2.26
N PHE A 17 7.38 4.44 -3.40
CA PHE A 17 8.30 3.32 -3.53
C PHE A 17 9.78 3.77 -3.42
N CYS A 18 10.14 4.89 -4.08
CA CYS A 18 11.46 5.48 -3.93
C CYS A 18 11.74 5.91 -2.48
N GLN A 19 10.74 6.48 -1.79
CA GLN A 19 10.87 6.84 -0.38
C GLN A 19 11.09 5.61 0.50
N LEU A 20 10.29 4.56 0.33
CA LEU A 20 10.43 3.30 1.06
C LEU A 20 11.85 2.72 0.91
N THR A 21 12.31 2.57 -0.33
CA THR A 21 13.63 1.98 -0.62
C THR A 21 14.78 2.80 -0.04
N ASN A 22 14.73 4.13 -0.18
CA ASN A 22 15.75 5.01 0.37
C ASN A 22 15.78 5.02 1.90
N GLN A 23 14.61 5.09 2.56
CA GLN A 23 14.52 5.11 4.02
C GLN A 23 14.97 3.77 4.61
N LEU A 24 14.52 2.64 4.06
CA LEU A 24 14.91 1.33 4.56
C LEU A 24 16.44 1.11 4.44
N ALA A 25 17.08 1.61 3.39
CA ALA A 25 18.52 1.56 3.24
C ALA A 25 19.26 2.40 4.31
N LEU A 26 18.70 3.56 4.70
CA LEU A 26 19.24 4.38 5.78
C LEU A 26 19.04 3.72 7.16
N ASP A 27 17.85 3.16 7.39
CA ASP A 27 17.50 2.45 8.63
C ASP A 27 18.40 1.22 8.84
N GLN A 28 18.82 0.54 7.77
CA GLN A 28 19.77 -0.58 7.83
C GLN A 28 21.21 -0.16 8.19
N GLN A 29 21.56 1.10 7.95
CA GLN A 29 22.90 1.63 8.21
C GLN A 29 23.02 2.33 9.57
N THR A 30 21.93 2.44 10.33
CA THR A 30 21.93 3.11 11.63
C THR A 30 22.39 2.17 12.74
N ASP A 31 23.48 2.54 13.42
CA ASP A 31 23.91 1.83 14.64
C ASP A 31 23.12 2.28 15.89
N LYS A 32 22.19 3.22 15.74
CA LYS A 32 21.45 3.83 16.85
C LYS A 32 20.04 3.27 16.95
N HIS A 33 19.86 2.31 17.85
CA HIS A 33 18.55 1.70 18.12
C HIS A 33 17.46 2.73 18.49
N GLU A 34 17.81 3.79 19.22
CA GLU A 34 16.87 4.86 19.59
C GLU A 34 16.32 5.62 18.36
N GLN A 35 17.17 5.85 17.35
CA GLN A 35 16.78 6.50 16.11
C GLN A 35 15.82 5.60 15.33
N LEU A 36 16.15 4.32 15.18
CA LEU A 36 15.28 3.32 14.54
C LEU A 36 13.90 3.23 15.22
N CYS A 37 13.87 3.25 16.56
CA CYS A 37 12.63 3.25 17.32
C CYS A 37 11.81 4.53 17.13
N HIS A 38 12.47 5.68 16.95
CA HIS A 38 11.82 6.95 16.65
C HIS A 38 11.20 6.94 15.25
N ASP A 39 11.98 6.54 14.24
CA ASP A 39 11.55 6.49 12.85
C ASP A 39 10.40 5.49 12.64
N PHE A 40 10.44 4.35 13.32
CA PHE A 40 9.33 3.39 13.38
C PHE A 40 8.03 4.04 13.88
N ARG A 41 8.09 4.80 15.00
CA ARG A 41 6.89 5.44 15.57
C ARG A 41 6.32 6.50 14.62
N LEU A 42 7.18 7.30 13.99
CA LEU A 42 6.76 8.30 13.01
C LEU A 42 6.05 7.64 11.82
N LEU A 43 6.64 6.57 11.28
CA LEU A 43 6.06 5.84 10.16
C LEU A 43 4.72 5.19 10.54
N ALA A 44 4.61 4.61 11.73
CA ALA A 44 3.37 4.03 12.23
C ALA A 44 2.24 5.08 12.33
N ASP A 45 2.55 6.28 12.82
CA ASP A 45 1.58 7.38 12.89
C ASP A 45 1.19 7.91 11.50
N GLU A 46 2.14 7.98 10.55
CA GLU A 46 1.85 8.33 9.16
C GLU A 46 0.98 7.29 8.47
N TYR A 47 1.26 6.01 8.70
CA TYR A 47 0.48 4.90 8.17
C TYR A 47 -0.97 4.96 8.65
N LEU A 48 -1.20 5.10 9.96
CA LEU A 48 -2.57 5.19 10.51
C LEU A 48 -3.33 6.42 9.97
N ARG A 49 -2.65 7.56 9.81
CA ARG A 49 -3.23 8.75 9.19
C ARG A 49 -3.63 8.48 7.73
N LYS A 50 -2.79 7.79 6.97
CA LYS A 50 -3.05 7.45 5.57
C LYS A 50 -4.20 6.45 5.44
N GLU A 51 -4.24 5.41 6.26
CA GLU A 51 -5.34 4.44 6.31
C GLU A 51 -6.67 5.14 6.54
N LYS A 52 -6.75 6.00 7.56
CA LYS A 52 -7.96 6.80 7.85
C LYS A 52 -8.37 7.68 6.67
N SER A 53 -7.42 8.40 6.06
CA SER A 53 -7.71 9.24 4.89
C SER A 53 -8.24 8.45 3.69
N LEU A 54 -7.75 7.21 3.49
CA LEU A 54 -8.23 6.33 2.42
C LEU A 54 -9.66 5.84 2.71
N SER A 55 -9.96 5.46 3.95
CA SER A 55 -11.31 5.06 4.36
C SER A 55 -12.32 6.20 4.17
N GLU A 56 -11.97 7.43 4.57
CA GLU A 56 -12.81 8.63 4.35
C GLU A 56 -13.05 8.92 2.86
N LYS A 57 -12.03 8.75 2.01
CA LYS A 57 -12.16 8.88 0.55
C LYS A 57 -13.10 7.83 -0.04
N ALA A 58 -13.09 6.61 0.48
CA ALA A 58 -13.98 5.56 0.02
C ALA A 58 -15.43 5.83 0.42
N GLN A 59 -15.68 6.32 1.63
CA GLN A 59 -17.03 6.67 2.11
C GLN A 59 -17.70 7.77 1.29
N THR A 60 -16.90 8.65 0.66
CA THR A 60 -17.39 9.73 -0.22
C THR A 60 -17.43 9.33 -1.70
N SER A 61 -17.05 8.10 -2.05
CA SER A 61 -17.06 7.61 -3.43
C SER A 61 -18.48 7.29 -3.91
N HIS A 62 -18.79 7.69 -5.14
CA HIS A 62 -20.04 7.33 -5.82
C HIS A 62 -20.00 5.92 -6.46
N SER A 63 -18.86 5.24 -6.44
CA SER A 63 -18.68 3.91 -7.03
C SER A 63 -18.76 2.82 -5.97
N ALA A 64 -19.82 2.00 -6.02
CA ALA A 64 -19.98 0.84 -5.14
C ALA A 64 -18.80 -0.13 -5.23
N ALA A 65 -18.22 -0.32 -6.42
CA ALA A 65 -17.05 -1.17 -6.62
C ALA A 65 -15.80 -0.60 -5.91
N ALA A 66 -15.61 0.73 -5.95
CA ALA A 66 -14.50 1.38 -5.26
C ALA A 66 -14.66 1.31 -3.72
N CYS A 67 -15.89 1.47 -3.22
CA CYS A 67 -16.19 1.29 -1.80
C CYS A 67 -15.90 -0.15 -1.33
N ALA A 68 -16.35 -1.15 -2.11
CA ALA A 68 -16.12 -2.56 -1.79
C ALA A 68 -14.62 -2.91 -1.79
N LEU A 69 -13.86 -2.43 -2.79
CA LEU A 69 -12.41 -2.62 -2.83
C LEU A 69 -11.72 -2.01 -1.61
N SER A 70 -12.09 -0.77 -1.25
CA SER A 70 -11.50 -0.11 -0.08
C SER A 70 -11.82 -0.84 1.22
N ALA A 71 -13.02 -1.37 1.39
CA ALA A 71 -13.39 -2.12 2.59
C ALA A 71 -12.57 -3.41 2.75
N ILE A 72 -12.29 -4.11 1.63
CA ILE A 72 -11.42 -5.29 1.62
C ILE A 72 -9.99 -4.91 2.01
N GLN A 73 -9.46 -3.82 1.43
CA GLN A 73 -8.11 -3.34 1.70
C GLN A 73 -7.95 -2.86 3.15
N GLU A 74 -8.93 -2.13 3.69
CA GLU A 74 -8.95 -1.72 5.09
C GLU A 74 -8.97 -2.92 6.03
N SER A 75 -9.81 -3.93 5.76
CA SER A 75 -9.84 -5.15 6.56
C SER A 75 -8.51 -5.92 6.54
N TYR A 76 -7.84 -5.96 5.39
CA TYR A 76 -6.51 -6.55 5.26
C TYR A 76 -5.48 -5.79 6.10
N CYS A 77 -5.39 -4.47 5.96
CA CYS A 77 -4.46 -3.62 6.73
C CYS A 77 -4.65 -3.80 8.24
N GLN A 78 -5.89 -3.75 8.72
CA GLN A 78 -6.21 -3.94 10.14
C GLN A 78 -5.83 -5.33 10.66
N GLN A 79 -5.89 -6.36 9.83
CA GLN A 79 -5.45 -7.71 10.21
C GLN A 79 -3.93 -7.80 10.26
N CYS A 80 -3.23 -7.25 9.26
CA CYS A 80 -1.77 -7.18 9.24
C CYS A 80 -1.22 -6.41 10.45
N ASP A 81 -1.82 -5.27 10.80
CA ASP A 81 -1.44 -4.48 11.97
C ASP A 81 -1.54 -5.26 13.29
N LYS A 82 -2.60 -6.07 13.44
CA LYS A 82 -2.78 -6.94 14.61
C LYS A 82 -1.68 -8.01 14.66
N LEU A 83 -1.38 -8.62 13.52
CA LEU A 83 -0.33 -9.63 13.40
C LEU A 83 1.05 -9.05 13.70
N LEU A 84 1.37 -7.86 13.18
CA LEU A 84 2.65 -7.19 13.43
C LEU A 84 2.85 -6.90 14.92
N LYS A 85 1.80 -6.41 15.60
CA LYS A 85 1.83 -6.16 17.05
C LYS A 85 1.98 -7.45 17.85
N GLN A 86 1.31 -8.53 17.44
CA GLN A 86 1.40 -9.84 18.10
C GLN A 86 2.78 -10.49 17.91
N ALA A 87 3.36 -10.39 16.72
CA ALA A 87 4.69 -10.90 16.42
C ALA A 87 5.76 -10.17 17.26
N ALA A 88 5.61 -8.86 17.45
CA ALA A 88 6.49 -8.06 18.30
C ALA A 88 6.35 -8.38 19.81
N SER A 89 5.24 -8.96 20.26
CA SER A 89 4.99 -9.29 21.68
C SER A 89 5.18 -10.77 22.03
N ALA A 90 5.53 -11.63 21.06
CA ALA A 90 5.73 -13.06 21.29
C ALA A 90 7.10 -13.31 21.98
N CYS A 91 7.08 -13.73 23.25
CA CYS A 91 8.26 -14.06 24.06
C CYS A 91 8.98 -15.34 23.56
N LEU A 92 9.73 -15.26 22.46
CA LEU A 92 10.81 -16.21 22.13
C LEU A 92 12.18 -15.55 22.37
N SER A 93 13.27 -16.32 22.29
CA SER A 93 14.64 -15.80 22.34
C SER A 93 14.88 -14.77 21.23
N ASP A 94 15.67 -13.72 21.52
CA ASP A 94 15.89 -12.55 20.65
C ASP A 94 16.25 -12.89 19.18
N GLU A 95 17.08 -13.92 18.94
CA GLU A 95 17.47 -14.35 17.58
C GLU A 95 16.29 -14.94 16.77
N LYS A 96 15.46 -15.77 17.39
CA LYS A 96 14.28 -16.36 16.73
C LYS A 96 13.23 -15.30 16.42
N ASN A 97 13.11 -14.29 17.28
CA ASN A 97 12.23 -13.14 17.00
C ASN A 97 12.73 -12.34 15.80
N ALA A 98 14.04 -12.09 15.70
CA ALA A 98 14.62 -11.37 14.59
C ALA A 98 14.41 -12.11 13.25
N GLU A 99 14.63 -13.43 13.20
CA GLU A 99 14.42 -14.24 12.00
C GLU A 99 12.95 -14.26 11.56
N MET A 100 12.01 -14.47 12.50
CA MET A 100 10.58 -14.43 12.18
C MET A 100 10.12 -13.05 11.69
N MET A 101 10.65 -11.97 12.26
CA MET A 101 10.32 -10.61 11.82
C MET A 101 10.91 -10.30 10.44
N ALA A 102 12.10 -10.83 10.13
CA ALA A 102 12.68 -10.72 8.79
C ALA A 102 11.81 -11.44 7.76
N LEU A 103 11.36 -12.66 8.07
CA LEU A 103 10.45 -13.41 7.20
C LEU A 103 9.11 -12.69 7.04
N TYR A 104 8.55 -12.14 8.12
CA TYR A 104 7.33 -11.33 8.04
C TYR A 104 7.51 -10.14 7.09
N ALA A 105 8.64 -9.42 7.19
CA ALA A 105 8.94 -8.29 6.33
C ALA A 105 9.09 -8.70 4.87
N GLU A 106 9.72 -9.84 4.58
CA GLU A 106 9.83 -10.41 3.23
C GLU A 106 8.45 -10.64 2.61
N PHE A 107 7.58 -11.38 3.31
CA PHE A 107 6.21 -11.60 2.82
C PHE A 107 5.42 -10.31 2.66
N ALA A 108 5.58 -9.34 3.57
CA ALA A 108 4.92 -8.04 3.45
C ALA A 108 5.35 -7.28 2.18
N LEU A 109 6.63 -7.36 1.80
CA LEU A 109 7.16 -6.76 0.57
C LEU A 109 6.63 -7.48 -0.68
N ASP A 110 6.58 -8.82 -0.67
CA ASP A 110 6.03 -9.60 -1.78
C ASP A 110 4.55 -9.26 -2.04
N TYR A 111 3.75 -9.15 -0.98
CA TYR A 111 2.34 -8.76 -1.10
C TYR A 111 2.17 -7.29 -1.50
N ALA A 112 3.10 -6.41 -1.13
CA ALA A 112 3.11 -5.03 -1.63
C ALA A 112 3.33 -4.99 -3.16
N ALA A 113 4.26 -5.80 -3.68
CA ALA A 113 4.47 -5.94 -5.12
C ALA A 113 3.22 -6.51 -5.82
N LEU A 114 2.61 -7.55 -5.24
CA LEU A 114 1.35 -8.12 -5.76
C LEU A 114 0.21 -7.08 -5.79
N ALA A 115 0.10 -6.24 -4.77
CA ALA A 115 -0.90 -5.18 -4.72
C ALA A 115 -0.70 -4.12 -5.83
N MET A 116 0.56 -3.81 -6.18
CA MET A 116 0.88 -2.94 -7.31
C MET A 116 0.43 -3.56 -8.64
N ASP A 117 0.67 -4.86 -8.84
CA ASP A 117 0.20 -5.58 -10.02
C ASP A 117 -1.33 -5.65 -10.10
N HIS A 118 -2.01 -5.84 -8.96
CA HIS A 118 -3.46 -5.75 -8.90
C HIS A 118 -3.97 -4.35 -9.30
N ALA A 119 -3.33 -3.28 -8.83
CA ALA A 119 -3.67 -1.92 -9.24
C ALA A 119 -3.47 -1.72 -10.76
N ARG A 120 -2.43 -2.31 -11.34
CA ARG A 120 -2.19 -2.31 -12.78
C ARG A 120 -3.30 -3.05 -13.55
N LEU A 121 -3.75 -4.22 -13.07
CA LEU A 121 -4.87 -4.95 -13.68
C LEU A 121 -6.15 -4.09 -13.70
N ALA A 122 -6.47 -3.44 -12.59
CA ALA A 122 -7.63 -2.54 -12.50
C ALA A 122 -7.52 -1.35 -13.47
N ALA A 123 -6.32 -0.76 -13.58
CA ALA A 123 -6.03 0.33 -14.50
C ALA A 123 -6.18 -0.09 -15.96
N LEU A 124 -5.65 -1.25 -16.35
CA LEU A 124 -5.81 -1.81 -17.69
C LEU A 124 -7.29 -2.03 -18.02
N LYS A 125 -8.08 -2.54 -17.06
CA LYS A 125 -9.52 -2.72 -17.28
C LYS A 125 -10.25 -1.40 -17.50
N ALA A 126 -9.87 -0.35 -16.78
CA ALA A 126 -10.43 0.98 -16.97
C ALA A 126 -10.06 1.59 -18.34
N ILE A 127 -8.83 1.35 -18.82
CA ILE A 127 -8.38 1.77 -20.16
C ILE A 127 -9.15 1.03 -21.25
N ASP A 128 -9.24 -0.30 -21.18
CA ASP A 128 -10.00 -1.17 -22.09
C ASP A 128 -11.47 -0.69 -22.25
N MET A 129 -12.13 -0.43 -21.12
CA MET A 129 -13.51 0.08 -21.13
C MET A 129 -13.63 1.46 -21.79
N GLN A 130 -12.65 2.34 -21.57
CA GLN A 130 -12.65 3.68 -22.17
C GLN A 130 -12.42 3.60 -23.69
N MET A 131 -11.48 2.78 -24.15
CA MET A 131 -11.23 2.55 -25.58
C MET A 131 -12.47 1.97 -26.29
N THR A 132 -13.14 1.00 -25.66
CA THR A 132 -14.38 0.41 -26.20
C THR A 132 -15.50 1.44 -26.38
N ILE A 133 -15.57 2.46 -25.52
CA ILE A 133 -16.55 3.55 -25.65
C ILE A 133 -16.18 4.46 -26.82
N GLU A 134 -14.91 4.85 -26.90
CA GLU A 134 -14.38 5.71 -27.97
C GLU A 134 -14.57 5.08 -29.35
N GLU A 135 -14.28 3.79 -29.50
CA GLU A 135 -14.51 3.02 -30.73
C GLU A 135 -15.98 3.03 -31.17
N LYS A 136 -16.93 2.93 -30.22
CA LYS A 136 -18.37 2.97 -30.51
C LYS A 136 -18.83 4.37 -30.92
N GLU A 137 -18.27 5.42 -30.33
CA GLU A 137 -18.61 6.81 -30.67
C GLU A 137 -18.07 7.22 -32.05
N GLU A 138 -16.95 6.63 -32.49
CA GLU A 138 -16.41 6.84 -33.84
C GLU A 138 -17.23 6.15 -34.93
N VAL A 139 -17.81 4.96 -34.66
CA VAL A 139 -18.66 4.24 -35.63
C VAL A 139 -20.03 4.92 -35.84
N ILE A 140 -20.48 5.73 -34.88
CA ILE A 140 -21.78 6.43 -34.92
C ILE A 140 -21.67 7.81 -35.62
N LYS A 141 -20.44 8.30 -35.87
CA LYS A 141 -20.17 9.55 -36.62
C LYS A 141 -20.01 9.30 -38.11
#